data_AF-A0A812VDW3-F1
#
_entry.id   AF-A0A812VDW3-F1
#
_cell.length_a   1.000
_cell.length_b   1.000
_cell.length_c   1.000
_cell.angle_alpha   90.00
_cell.angle_beta   90.00
_cell.angle_gamma   90.00
#
_symmetry.space_group_name_H-M   'P 1'
#
loop_
_entity.id
_entity.type
_entity.pdbx_description
1 polymer ?
#
loop_
_entity_poly.entity_id
_entity_poly.type
_entity_poly.pdbx_seq_one_letter_code
_entity_poly.pdbx_strand_id
1 'polypeptide(L)'
;MLLVFFFSSVIYVLESESGNIESMPRAIWFTMVTLSTVGYGDVVPVSTSGNIVVCVLIVVSAIYMAMPIGIVGKAFGSVWDDRHRLLLMQRLRTRFATVGYDPQDIPGLFCNYDENGDGELSMDEFRRMLQQLEVEAKDERAHDVFQAFDNDGSGAIDDSEFIKTLFPTAYKTLGAACGSLNALLKHLSRAAVALIFQDTGALVACKLPNTMCQAAAQ
;
A
#
# COMPACT_ATOMS: atom_id res chain seq x y z
N MET A 1 -7.08 -7.69 -31.49
CA MET A 1 -6.71 -8.56 -32.63
C MET A 1 -7.91 -9.04 -33.41
N LEU A 2 -8.93 -9.65 -32.79
CA LEU A 2 -10.16 -10.07 -33.48
C LEU A 2 -10.84 -8.93 -34.26
N LEU A 3 -10.90 -7.73 -33.66
CA LEU A 3 -11.46 -6.54 -34.30
C LEU A 3 -10.71 -6.17 -35.60
N VAL A 4 -9.37 -6.25 -35.59
CA VAL A 4 -8.54 -5.93 -36.77
C VAL A 4 -8.84 -6.89 -37.92
N PHE A 5 -8.91 -8.20 -37.65
CA PHE A 5 -9.21 -9.19 -38.68
C PHE A 5 -10.64 -9.04 -39.23
N PHE A 6 -11.61 -8.74 -38.37
CA PHE A 6 -13.00 -8.55 -38.78
C PHE A 6 -13.16 -7.35 -39.72
N PHE A 7 -12.74 -6.17 -39.28
CA PHE A 7 -12.86 -4.96 -40.10
C PHE A 7 -11.98 -5.00 -41.35
N SER A 8 -10.78 -5.59 -41.25
CA SER A 8 -9.92 -5.80 -42.42
C SER A 8 -10.57 -6.71 -43.46
N SER A 9 -11.29 -7.77 -43.06
CA SER A 9 -12.01 -8.64 -43.99
C SER A 9 -13.15 -7.91 -44.68
N VAL A 10 -13.90 -7.08 -43.95
CA VAL A 10 -15.01 -6.29 -44.50
C VAL A 10 -14.49 -5.23 -45.47
N ILE A 11 -13.43 -4.51 -45.12
CA ILE A 11 -12.80 -3.50 -45.98
C ILE A 11 -12.22 -4.15 -47.23
N TYR A 12 -11.56 -5.30 -47.11
CA TYR A 12 -11.03 -6.03 -48.27
C TYR A 12 -12.14 -6.40 -49.27
N VAL A 13 -13.28 -6.93 -48.80
CA VAL A 13 -14.38 -7.30 -49.68
C VAL A 13 -15.03 -6.09 -50.36
N LEU A 14 -15.10 -4.95 -49.68
CA LEU A 14 -15.71 -3.73 -50.23
C LEU A 14 -14.79 -2.97 -51.19
N GLU A 15 -13.47 -3.09 -51.03
CA GLU A 15 -12.48 -2.30 -51.76
C GLU A 15 -11.61 -3.15 -52.71
N SER A 16 -11.83 -4.48 -52.79
CA SER A 16 -11.02 -5.37 -53.64
C SER A 16 -11.05 -4.97 -55.12
N GLU A 17 -12.15 -4.39 -55.59
CA GLU A 17 -12.30 -3.95 -56.99
C GLU A 17 -11.82 -2.50 -57.25
N SER A 18 -11.58 -1.72 -56.19
CA SER A 18 -11.25 -0.30 -56.30
C SER A 18 -9.75 -0.03 -56.49
N GLY A 19 -8.91 -1.07 -56.52
CA GLY A 19 -7.47 -1.00 -56.79
C GLY A 19 -6.60 -0.41 -55.67
N ASN A 20 -7.16 0.25 -54.65
CA ASN A 20 -6.36 0.83 -53.58
C ASN A 20 -5.98 -0.19 -52.48
N ILE A 21 -6.83 -1.22 -52.27
CA ILE A 21 -6.65 -2.28 -51.25
C ILE A 21 -6.75 -3.65 -51.90
N GLU A 22 -5.71 -4.03 -52.65
CA GLU A 22 -5.72 -5.24 -53.50
C GLU A 22 -5.45 -6.54 -52.74
N SER A 23 -4.84 -6.46 -51.54
CA SER A 23 -4.43 -7.64 -50.78
C SER A 23 -4.85 -7.55 -49.32
N MET A 24 -5.17 -8.71 -48.74
CA MET A 24 -5.55 -8.81 -47.33
C MET A 24 -4.51 -8.21 -46.36
N PRO A 25 -3.19 -8.42 -46.54
CA PRO A 25 -2.19 -7.77 -45.67
C PRO A 25 -2.23 -6.23 -45.72
N ARG A 26 -2.55 -5.65 -46.88
CA ARG A 26 -2.68 -4.19 -47.04
C ARG A 26 -3.92 -3.65 -46.32
N ALA A 27 -5.01 -4.40 -46.32
CA ALA A 27 -6.21 -4.10 -45.53
C ALA A 27 -5.93 -4.19 -44.02
N ILE A 28 -5.15 -5.20 -43.58
CA ILE A 28 -4.75 -5.36 -42.17
C ILE A 28 -3.86 -4.19 -41.74
N TRP A 29 -2.89 -3.82 -42.58
CA TRP A 29 -2.02 -2.66 -42.35
C TRP A 29 -2.84 -1.38 -42.16
N PHE A 30 -3.73 -1.07 -43.11
CA PHE A 30 -4.61 0.09 -43.03
C PHE A 30 -5.44 0.07 -41.74
N THR A 31 -6.12 -1.05 -41.45
CA THR A 31 -6.96 -1.20 -40.25
C THR A 31 -6.14 -1.02 -38.96
N MET A 32 -4.90 -1.53 -38.91
CA MET A 32 -4.01 -1.39 -37.76
C MET A 32 -3.56 0.06 -37.55
N VAL A 33 -3.22 0.77 -38.63
CA VAL A 33 -2.82 2.20 -38.60
C VAL A 33 -3.98 3.12 -38.24
N THR A 34 -5.20 2.82 -38.72
CA THR A 34 -6.40 3.57 -38.35
C THR A 34 -6.80 3.30 -36.89
N LEU A 35 -6.66 2.06 -36.43
CA LEU A 35 -6.96 1.68 -35.04
C LEU A 35 -5.97 2.28 -34.03
N SER A 36 -4.71 2.47 -34.42
CA SER A 36 -3.73 3.21 -33.60
C SER A 36 -3.89 4.73 -33.67
N THR A 37 -4.87 5.24 -34.43
CA THR A 37 -5.13 6.66 -34.67
C THR A 37 -4.00 7.42 -35.39
N VAL A 38 -3.05 6.72 -36.01
CA VAL A 38 -1.89 7.34 -36.69
C VAL A 38 -2.27 7.91 -38.05
N GLY A 39 -2.94 7.12 -38.90
CA GLY A 39 -3.48 7.58 -40.20
C GLY A 39 -2.45 8.20 -41.16
N TYR A 40 -1.54 7.40 -41.72
CA TYR A 40 -0.52 7.88 -42.67
C TYR A 40 -1.07 8.51 -43.97
N GLY A 41 -2.30 8.17 -44.36
CA GLY A 41 -2.93 8.69 -45.58
C GLY A 41 -2.39 8.10 -46.88
N ASP A 42 -1.57 7.05 -46.80
CA ASP A 42 -0.99 6.31 -47.92
C ASP A 42 -2.01 5.36 -48.60
N VAL A 43 -2.97 4.87 -47.83
CA VAL A 43 -4.05 3.99 -48.28
C VAL A 43 -5.34 4.50 -47.65
N VAL A 44 -6.38 4.68 -48.46
CA VAL A 44 -7.71 5.16 -48.03
C VAL A 44 -8.82 4.48 -48.84
N PRO A 45 -9.97 4.15 -48.26
CA PRO A 45 -11.08 3.60 -49.04
C PRO A 45 -11.58 4.63 -50.06
N VAL A 46 -11.77 4.19 -51.30
CA VAL A 46 -12.30 5.06 -52.37
C VAL A 46 -13.82 4.90 -52.46
N SER A 47 -14.34 3.72 -52.12
CA SER A 47 -15.78 3.47 -52.13
C SER A 47 -16.51 4.23 -51.03
N THR A 48 -17.73 4.68 -51.35
CA THR A 48 -18.62 5.31 -50.37
C THR A 48 -18.96 4.35 -49.22
N SER A 49 -19.13 3.06 -49.51
CA SER A 49 -19.37 2.04 -48.49
C SER A 49 -18.15 1.79 -47.60
N GLY A 50 -16.94 1.83 -48.18
CA GLY A 50 -15.68 1.70 -47.43
C GLY A 50 -15.50 2.83 -46.43
N ASN A 51 -15.82 4.07 -46.84
CA ASN A 51 -15.77 5.24 -45.96
C ASN A 51 -16.72 5.11 -44.75
N ILE A 52 -17.96 4.63 -44.95
CA ILE A 52 -18.90 4.40 -43.84
C ILE A 52 -18.35 3.37 -42.85
N VAL A 53 -17.79 2.26 -43.35
CA VAL A 53 -17.17 1.22 -42.50
C VAL A 53 -16.00 1.78 -41.71
N VAL A 54 -15.18 2.64 -42.31
CA VAL A 54 -14.06 3.30 -41.61
C VAL A 54 -14.54 4.26 -40.53
N CYS A 55 -15.61 5.03 -40.76
CA CYS A 55 -16.21 5.84 -39.70
C CYS A 55 -16.67 4.99 -38.51
N VAL A 56 -17.32 3.85 -38.77
CA VAL A 56 -17.73 2.91 -37.71
C VAL A 56 -16.51 2.31 -37.01
N LEU A 57 -15.48 1.92 -37.76
CA LEU A 57 -14.22 1.39 -37.22
C LEU A 57 -13.59 2.37 -36.23
N ILE A 58 -13.53 3.66 -36.54
CA ILE A 58 -12.94 4.70 -35.67
C ILE A 58 -13.70 4.79 -34.33
N VAL A 59 -15.03 4.75 -34.37
CA VAL A 59 -15.85 4.84 -33.14
C VAL A 59 -15.67 3.59 -32.27
N VAL A 60 -15.76 2.40 -32.88
CA VAL A 60 -15.64 1.13 -32.14
C VAL A 60 -14.22 0.92 -31.61
N SER A 61 -13.20 1.32 -32.37
CA SER A 61 -11.79 1.18 -31.94
C SER A 61 -11.46 2.09 -30.76
N ALA A 62 -12.00 3.32 -30.72
CA ALA A 62 -11.81 4.25 -29.61
C ALA A 62 -12.34 3.67 -28.28
N ILE A 63 -13.53 3.06 -28.31
CA ILE A 63 -14.12 2.40 -27.14
C ILE A 63 -13.25 1.21 -26.69
N TYR A 64 -12.73 0.44 -27.65
CA TYR A 64 -11.86 -0.70 -27.35
C TYR A 64 -10.53 -0.27 -26.68
N MET A 65 -9.91 0.82 -27.15
CA MET A 65 -8.68 1.36 -26.56
C MET A 65 -8.88 1.95 -25.16
N ALA A 66 -10.08 2.47 -24.85
CA ALA A 66 -10.38 3.05 -23.54
C ALA A 66 -10.36 2.01 -22.40
N MET A 67 -10.79 0.77 -22.65
CA MET A 67 -10.91 -0.25 -21.58
C MET A 67 -9.56 -0.67 -20.98
N PRO A 68 -8.52 -1.04 -21.75
CA PRO A 68 -7.21 -1.38 -21.19
C PRO A 68 -6.57 -0.21 -20.44
N ILE A 69 -6.68 1.02 -20.97
CA ILE A 69 -6.17 2.23 -20.31
C ILE A 69 -6.88 2.44 -18.97
N GLY A 70 -8.19 2.22 -18.90
CA GLY A 70 -8.95 2.31 -17.65
C GLY A 70 -8.55 1.26 -16.61
N ILE A 71 -8.28 0.01 -17.03
CA ILE A 71 -7.84 -1.06 -16.13
C ILE A 71 -6.44 -0.75 -15.56
N VAL A 72 -5.50 -0.38 -16.44
CA VAL A 72 -4.14 -0.02 -16.05
C VAL A 72 -4.15 1.23 -15.17
N GLY A 73 -4.97 2.23 -15.50
CA GLY A 73 -5.12 3.46 -14.72
C GLY A 73 -5.59 3.19 -13.28
N LYS A 74 -6.55 2.28 -13.09
CA LYS A 74 -6.97 1.89 -11.73
C LYS A 74 -5.86 1.18 -10.95
N ALA A 75 -5.12 0.28 -11.59
CA ALA A 75 -4.00 -0.42 -10.94
C ALA A 75 -2.87 0.55 -10.55
N PHE A 76 -2.56 1.52 -11.40
CA PHE A 76 -1.60 2.57 -11.06
C PHE A 76 -2.13 3.50 -9.96
N GLY A 77 -3.43 3.81 -9.97
CA GLY A 77 -4.08 4.62 -8.93
C GLY A 77 -3.88 4.01 -7.54
N SER A 78 -4.19 2.72 -7.37
CA SER A 78 -4.02 2.06 -6.06
C SER A 78 -2.57 2.05 -5.59
N VAL A 79 -1.62 1.81 -6.50
CA VAL A 79 -0.17 1.84 -6.16
C VAL A 79 0.29 3.25 -5.80
N TRP A 80 -0.25 4.28 -6.46
CA TRP A 80 0.08 5.66 -6.19
C TRP A 80 -0.48 6.15 -4.85
N ASP A 81 -1.69 5.70 -4.48
CA ASP A 81 -2.31 6.01 -3.19
C ASP A 81 -1.52 5.38 -2.04
N ASP A 82 -1.12 4.11 -2.16
CA ASP A 82 -0.29 3.42 -1.17
C ASP A 82 1.05 4.14 -0.90
N ARG A 83 1.65 4.73 -1.93
CA ARG A 83 2.92 5.46 -1.79
C ARG A 83 2.81 6.63 -0.81
N HIS A 84 1.67 7.32 -0.77
CA HIS A 84 1.52 8.50 0.08
C HIS A 84 1.50 8.13 1.57
N ARG A 85 0.81 7.04 1.93
CA ARG A 85 0.79 6.52 3.30
C ARG A 85 2.17 6.02 3.73
N LEU A 86 2.86 5.28 2.87
CA LEU A 86 4.20 4.76 3.15
C LEU A 86 5.23 5.88 3.39
N LEU A 87 5.16 6.99 2.64
CA LEU A 87 6.05 8.13 2.84
C LEU A 87 5.81 8.87 4.16
N LEU A 88 4.55 8.96 4.62
CA LEU A 88 4.25 9.56 5.91
C LEU A 88 4.82 8.70 7.05
N MET A 89 4.67 7.37 6.98
CA MET A 89 5.27 6.44 7.93
C MET A 89 6.80 6.56 7.97
N GLN A 90 7.44 6.69 6.80
CA GLN A 90 8.88 6.89 6.73
C GLN A 90 9.31 8.21 7.37
N ARG A 91 8.55 9.30 7.15
CA ARG A 91 8.83 10.61 7.78
C ARG A 91 8.70 10.54 9.29
N LEU A 92 7.63 9.92 9.80
CA LEU A 92 7.43 9.72 11.22
C LEU A 92 8.58 8.92 11.82
N ARG A 93 8.91 7.77 11.24
CA ARG A 93 10.03 6.94 11.69
C ARG A 93 11.36 7.68 11.67
N THR A 94 11.63 8.47 10.62
CA THR A 94 12.86 9.27 10.52
C THR A 94 12.90 10.33 11.60
N ARG A 95 11.79 11.03 11.87
CA ARG A 95 11.72 12.03 12.93
C ARG A 95 11.97 11.43 14.30
N PHE A 96 11.30 10.32 14.64
CA PHE A 96 11.53 9.61 15.90
C PHE A 96 12.99 9.15 16.05
N ALA A 97 13.61 8.65 14.97
CA ALA A 97 15.03 8.29 14.98
C ALA A 97 15.95 9.50 15.15
N THR A 98 15.65 10.66 14.54
CA THR A 98 16.47 11.88 14.68
C THR A 98 16.37 12.52 16.06
N VAL A 99 15.21 12.39 16.73
CA VAL A 99 15.04 12.88 18.10
C VAL A 99 15.69 11.93 19.13
N GLY A 100 16.10 10.74 18.71
CA GLY A 100 16.86 9.80 19.53
C GLY A 100 16.00 8.99 20.49
N TYR A 101 14.72 8.81 20.19
CA TYR A 101 13.85 7.95 20.99
C TYR A 101 14.24 6.48 20.83
N ASP A 102 14.64 5.84 21.93
CA ASP A 102 14.75 4.39 22.01
C ASP A 102 13.33 3.79 22.13
N PRO A 103 13.05 2.55 21.69
CA PRO A 103 11.76 1.90 21.90
C PRO A 103 11.25 1.94 23.34
N GLN A 104 12.13 2.11 24.32
CA GLN A 104 11.82 2.24 25.74
C GLN A 104 11.26 3.62 26.14
N ASP A 105 11.55 4.68 25.38
CA ASP A 105 11.11 6.05 25.65
C ASP A 105 9.78 6.38 24.97
N ILE A 106 9.35 5.53 24.03
CA ILE A 106 8.11 5.68 23.27
C ILE A 106 6.87 5.75 24.18
N PRO A 107 6.72 4.95 25.24
CA PRO A 107 5.59 5.10 26.16
C PRO A 107 5.55 6.48 26.85
N GLY A 108 6.71 7.06 27.17
CA GLY A 108 6.78 8.41 27.75
C GLY A 108 6.42 9.52 26.75
N LEU A 109 6.57 9.25 25.46
CA LEU A 109 6.12 10.11 24.38
C LEU A 109 4.59 10.20 24.33
N PHE A 110 3.90 9.07 24.54
CA PHE A 110 2.44 8.99 24.53
C PHE A 110 1.85 9.86 25.64
N CYS A 111 2.41 9.81 26.86
CA CYS A 111 1.98 10.66 27.98
C CYS A 111 2.01 12.17 27.69
N ASN A 112 2.79 12.63 26.71
CA ASN A 112 2.85 14.06 26.36
C ASN A 112 1.71 14.50 25.42
N TYR A 113 1.10 13.55 24.72
CA TYR A 113 0.06 13.80 23.72
C TYR A 113 -1.31 13.23 24.12
N ASP A 114 -1.32 12.21 24.97
CA ASP A 114 -2.48 11.64 25.64
C ASP A 114 -3.03 12.65 26.65
N GLU A 115 -4.10 13.37 26.27
CA GLU A 115 -4.71 14.41 27.10
C GLU A 115 -5.71 13.84 28.10
N ASN A 116 -6.34 12.71 27.75
CA ASN A 116 -7.36 12.08 28.57
C ASN A 116 -6.75 11.09 29.60
N GLY A 117 -5.47 10.72 29.42
CA GLY A 117 -4.70 9.84 30.28
C GLY A 117 -5.13 8.37 30.22
N ASP A 118 -5.79 7.95 29.14
CA ASP A 118 -6.28 6.58 28.97
C ASP A 118 -5.20 5.59 28.52
N GLY A 119 -4.02 6.09 28.12
CA GLY A 119 -2.90 5.30 27.65
C GLY A 119 -2.99 4.92 26.16
N GLU A 120 -4.00 5.40 25.44
CA GLU A 120 -4.22 5.20 24.02
C GLU A 120 -4.17 6.55 23.30
N LEU A 121 -3.86 6.57 22.00
CA LEU A 121 -3.95 7.79 21.19
C LEU A 121 -5.20 7.79 20.33
N SER A 122 -6.12 8.71 20.62
CA SER A 122 -7.26 8.98 19.75
C SER A 122 -6.83 9.66 18.44
N MET A 123 -7.72 9.68 17.44
CA MET A 123 -7.45 10.33 16.16
C MET A 123 -7.10 11.83 16.28
N ASP A 124 -7.72 12.54 17.23
CA ASP A 124 -7.46 13.96 17.47
C ASP A 124 -6.09 14.20 18.12
N GLU A 125 -5.69 13.35 19.06
CA GLU A 125 -4.37 13.40 19.71
C GLU A 125 -3.26 13.00 18.75
N PHE A 126 -3.49 11.94 17.97
CA PHE A 126 -2.59 11.52 16.90
C PHE A 126 -2.36 12.64 15.88
N ARG A 127 -3.41 13.37 15.50
CA ARG A 127 -3.30 14.52 14.59
C ARG A 127 -2.43 15.64 15.16
N ARG A 128 -2.59 15.97 16.45
CA ARG A 128 -1.76 16.97 17.13
C ARG A 128 -0.31 16.53 17.20
N MET A 129 -0.06 15.25 17.49
CA MET A 129 1.28 14.67 17.43
C MET A 129 1.91 14.81 16.03
N LEU A 130 1.17 14.53 14.95
CA LEU A 130 1.68 14.72 13.57
C LEU A 130 2.05 16.18 13.28
N GLN A 131 1.24 17.14 13.73
CA GLN A 131 1.51 18.56 13.58
C GLN A 131 2.77 18.98 14.34
N GLN A 132 2.95 18.49 15.56
CA GLN A 132 4.10 18.82 16.40
C GLN A 132 5.41 18.17 15.92
N LEU A 133 5.33 17.02 15.26
CA LEU A 133 6.47 16.38 14.58
C LEU A 133 6.82 17.00 13.22
N GLU A 134 6.16 18.13 12.87
CA GLU A 134 6.29 18.85 11.59
C GLU A 134 6.04 17.94 10.38
N VAL A 135 5.12 16.99 10.51
CA VAL A 135 4.72 16.11 9.41
C VAL A 135 3.44 16.68 8.80
N GLU A 136 3.59 17.41 7.69
CA GLU A 136 2.44 17.94 6.93
C GLU A 136 1.65 16.79 6.26
N ALA A 137 0.65 16.30 6.98
CA ALA A 137 -0.39 15.42 6.46
C ALA A 137 -1.67 16.23 6.19
N LYS A 138 -2.37 15.89 5.10
CA LYS A 138 -3.77 16.32 4.92
C LYS A 138 -4.64 15.41 5.80
N ASP A 139 -5.77 15.90 6.26
CA ASP A 139 -6.70 15.19 7.18
C ASP A 139 -7.03 13.77 6.71
N GLU A 140 -7.31 13.62 5.42
CA GLU A 140 -7.58 12.33 4.77
C GLU A 140 -6.41 11.35 4.92
N ARG A 141 -5.18 11.84 4.74
CA ARG A 141 -3.96 11.03 4.85
C ARG A 141 -3.60 10.70 6.30
N ALA A 142 -3.94 11.59 7.24
CA ALA A 142 -3.77 11.31 8.66
C ALA A 142 -4.67 10.13 9.08
N HIS A 143 -5.89 10.06 8.55
CA HIS A 143 -6.80 8.94 8.78
C HIS A 143 -6.25 7.63 8.23
N ASP A 144 -5.71 7.64 7.00
CA ASP A 144 -5.12 6.45 6.38
C ASP A 144 -3.90 5.91 7.16
N VAL A 145 -3.12 6.82 7.75
CA VAL A 145 -1.96 6.47 8.59
C VAL A 145 -2.44 5.95 9.94
N PHE A 146 -3.43 6.59 10.55
CA PHE A 146 -4.04 6.16 11.81
C PHE A 146 -4.58 4.73 11.70
N GLN A 147 -5.35 4.44 10.66
CA GLN A 147 -5.90 3.10 10.39
C GLN A 147 -4.81 2.05 10.08
N ALA A 148 -3.61 2.47 9.70
CA ALA A 148 -2.49 1.54 9.53
C ALA A 148 -1.77 1.20 10.84
N PHE A 149 -1.97 2.02 11.88
CA PHE A 149 -1.49 1.76 13.23
C PHE A 149 -2.49 0.94 14.04
N ASP A 150 -3.77 1.30 13.97
CA ASP A 150 -4.91 0.63 14.60
C ASP A 150 -5.17 -0.73 13.92
N ASN A 151 -4.55 -1.79 14.44
CA ASN A 151 -4.65 -3.13 13.86
C ASN A 151 -5.85 -3.90 14.42
N ASP A 152 -6.28 -3.55 15.64
CA ASP A 152 -7.43 -4.17 16.29
C ASP A 152 -8.77 -3.49 15.95
N GLY A 153 -8.74 -2.33 15.31
CA GLY A 153 -9.91 -1.57 14.90
C GLY A 153 -10.63 -0.90 16.06
N SER A 154 -9.93 -0.66 17.17
CA SER A 154 -10.47 -0.04 18.38
C SER A 154 -10.84 1.43 18.17
N GLY A 155 -10.28 2.08 17.14
CA GLY A 155 -10.42 3.52 16.93
C GLY A 155 -9.48 4.36 17.80
N ALA A 156 -8.51 3.70 18.47
CA ALA A 156 -7.42 4.31 19.22
C ALA A 156 -6.11 3.55 18.89
N ILE A 157 -4.95 4.13 19.21
CA ILE A 157 -3.65 3.46 18.99
C ILE A 157 -2.98 3.22 20.34
N ASP A 158 -2.77 1.95 20.68
CA ASP A 158 -2.05 1.55 21.88
C ASP A 158 -0.51 1.65 21.73
N ASP A 159 0.21 1.73 22.86
CA ASP A 159 1.68 1.79 22.92
C ASP A 159 2.31 0.62 22.14
N SER A 160 1.70 -0.55 22.24
CA SER A 160 2.18 -1.78 21.66
C SER A 160 1.92 -1.84 20.16
N GLU A 161 0.80 -1.29 19.68
CA GLU A 161 0.47 -1.20 18.26
C GLU A 161 1.40 -0.23 17.53
N PHE A 162 1.68 0.90 18.16
CA PHE A 162 2.59 1.89 17.62
C PHE A 162 4.03 1.36 17.50
N ILE A 163 4.54 0.70 18.54
CA ILE A 163 5.89 0.13 18.54
C ILE A 163 6.00 -1.03 17.53
N LYS A 164 4.99 -1.90 17.46
CA LYS A 164 4.95 -3.00 16.47
C LYS A 164 5.00 -2.46 15.04
N THR A 165 4.30 -1.37 14.78
CA THR A 165 4.18 -0.77 13.44
C THR A 165 5.42 0.04 13.05
N LEU A 166 6.01 0.82 13.97
CA LEU A 166 7.23 1.59 13.69
C LEU A 166 8.51 0.74 13.69
N PHE A 167 8.62 -0.23 14.61
CA PHE A 167 9.83 -1.04 14.84
C PHE A 167 9.55 -2.55 14.83
N PRO A 168 9.01 -3.11 13.72
CA PRO A 168 8.64 -4.52 13.65
C PRO A 168 9.83 -5.45 13.88
N THR A 169 11.05 -5.05 13.48
CA THR A 169 12.26 -5.85 13.66
C THR A 169 12.69 -5.93 15.13
N ALA A 170 12.62 -4.82 15.87
CA ALA A 170 12.97 -4.78 17.29
C ALA A 170 11.98 -5.61 18.11
N TYR A 171 10.68 -5.45 17.84
CA TYR A 171 9.62 -6.21 18.51
C TYR A 171 9.74 -7.73 18.27
N LYS A 172 9.98 -8.16 17.02
CA LYS A 172 10.16 -9.59 16.70
C LYS A 172 11.39 -10.19 17.39
N THR A 173 12.49 -9.43 17.46
CA THR A 173 13.73 -9.89 18.09
C THR A 173 13.58 -10.01 19.61
N LEU A 174 12.91 -9.04 20.24
CA LEU A 174 12.55 -9.08 21.67
C LEU A 174 11.59 -10.23 22.00
N GLY A 175 10.55 -10.43 21.17
CA GLY A 175 9.60 -11.53 21.34
C GLY A 175 10.23 -12.91 21.15
N ALA A 176 11.12 -13.07 20.17
CA ALA A 176 11.84 -14.33 19.95
C ALA A 176 12.85 -14.63 21.07
N ALA A 177 13.58 -13.62 21.54
CA ALA A 177 14.49 -13.76 22.67
C ALA A 177 13.73 -14.14 23.95
N CYS A 178 12.64 -13.45 24.26
CA CYS A 178 11.78 -13.74 25.41
C CYS A 178 11.14 -15.15 25.33
N GLY A 179 10.71 -15.59 24.14
CA GLY A 179 10.17 -16.93 23.92
C GLY A 179 11.18 -18.04 24.18
N SER A 180 12.43 -17.85 23.71
CA SER A 180 13.55 -18.77 23.99
C SER A 180 13.89 -18.80 25.48
N LEU A 181 13.92 -17.64 26.13
CA LEU A 181 14.18 -17.51 27.56
C LEU A 181 13.08 -18.16 28.40
N ASN A 182 11.80 -18.00 28.04
CA ASN A 182 10.68 -18.66 28.71
C ASN A 182 10.68 -20.19 28.50
N ALA A 183 11.08 -20.65 27.32
CA ALA A 183 11.26 -22.09 27.05
C ALA A 183 12.39 -22.69 27.89
N LEU A 184 13.50 -21.95 28.06
CA LEU A 184 14.61 -22.35 28.93
C LEU A 184 14.24 -22.27 30.42
N LEU A 185 13.47 -21.26 30.83
CA LEU A 185 13.00 -21.08 32.21
C LEU A 185 12.01 -22.17 32.65
N LYS A 186 11.21 -22.74 31.73
CA LYS A 186 10.29 -23.85 32.04
C LYS A 186 10.99 -25.13 32.52
N HIS A 187 12.26 -25.33 32.17
CA HIS A 187 13.05 -26.49 32.58
C HIS A 187 13.88 -26.25 33.85
N LEU A 188 13.88 -25.02 34.39
CA LEU A 188 14.59 -24.66 35.61
C LEU A 188 13.63 -24.68 36.80
N SER A 189 14.09 -25.21 37.94
CA SER A 189 13.31 -25.17 39.18
C SER A 189 13.12 -23.72 39.65
N ARG A 190 12.04 -23.43 40.37
CA ARG A 190 11.74 -22.08 40.89
C ARG A 190 12.91 -21.44 41.66
N ALA A 191 13.76 -22.24 42.30
CA ALA A 191 14.94 -21.77 43.03
C ALA A 191 16.10 -21.33 42.10
N ALA A 192 16.28 -21.98 40.95
CA ALA A 192 17.28 -21.60 39.96
C ALA A 192 16.90 -20.32 39.21
N VAL A 193 15.61 -20.11 38.97
CA VAL A 193 15.08 -18.88 38.37
C VAL A 193 15.31 -17.68 39.29
N ALA A 194 15.08 -17.83 40.60
CA ALA A 194 15.31 -16.77 41.59
C ALA A 194 16.79 -16.34 41.68
N LEU A 195 17.73 -17.29 41.57
CA LEU A 195 19.17 -17.00 41.61
C LEU A 195 19.68 -16.26 40.36
N ILE A 196 19.13 -16.56 39.17
CA ILE A 196 19.50 -15.86 37.93
C ILE A 196 18.99 -14.40 37.95
N PHE A 197 17.82 -14.16 38.54
CA PHE A 197 17.24 -12.81 38.66
C PHE A 197 17.95 -11.92 39.69
N GLN A 198 18.66 -12.51 40.67
CA GLN A 198 19.32 -11.75 41.73
C GLN A 198 20.67 -11.14 41.29
N ASP A 199 21.33 -11.72 40.28
CA ASP A 199 22.60 -11.21 39.71
C ASP A 199 22.39 -10.26 38.50
N THR A 200 21.23 -10.32 37.84
CA THR A 200 20.92 -9.51 36.64
C THR A 200 20.05 -8.29 36.94
N GLY A 201 20.10 -7.79 38.18
CA GLY A 201 19.21 -6.80 38.82
C GLY A 201 18.98 -5.44 38.14
N ALA A 202 19.29 -5.27 36.85
CA ALA A 202 19.00 -4.06 36.09
C ALA A 202 18.36 -4.29 34.70
N LEU A 203 18.40 -5.49 34.11
CA LEU A 203 18.08 -5.66 32.67
C LEU A 203 16.75 -6.36 32.35
N VAL A 204 16.07 -6.97 33.33
CA VAL A 204 14.82 -7.73 33.10
C VAL A 204 13.62 -7.19 33.90
N ALA A 205 13.77 -6.03 34.54
CA ALA A 205 12.66 -5.37 35.24
C ALA A 205 11.62 -4.75 34.28
N CYS A 206 11.95 -4.58 33.00
CA CYS A 206 11.01 -4.05 32.02
C CYS A 206 10.21 -5.17 31.34
N LYS A 207 8.93 -5.28 31.74
CA LYS A 207 7.82 -5.88 30.99
C LYS A 207 7.76 -7.43 30.95
N LEU A 208 7.53 -8.02 32.12
CA LEU A 208 6.55 -9.12 32.20
C LEU A 208 5.13 -8.50 32.22
N PRO A 209 4.17 -9.01 31.44
CA PRO A 209 2.80 -8.49 31.41
C PRO A 209 2.16 -8.55 32.81
N ASN A 210 1.43 -7.49 33.15
CA ASN A 210 0.82 -7.21 34.47
C ASN A 210 0.01 -8.35 35.09
N THR A 211 -0.37 -9.38 34.34
CA THR A 211 -1.12 -10.55 34.82
C THR A 211 -0.28 -11.53 35.65
N MET A 212 1.05 -11.47 35.62
CA MET A 212 1.91 -12.35 36.43
C MET A 212 2.34 -11.73 37.77
N CYS A 213 2.19 -10.42 37.98
CA CYS A 213 2.60 -9.75 39.23
C CYS A 213 1.66 -10.04 40.42
N GLN A 214 0.39 -10.36 40.19
CA GLN A 214 -0.57 -10.62 41.27
C GLN A 214 -0.43 -12.00 41.92
N ALA A 215 0.32 -12.93 41.32
CA ALA A 215 0.56 -14.26 41.90
C ALA A 215 1.71 -14.31 42.92
N ALA A 216 2.42 -13.19 43.14
CA ALA A 216 3.55 -13.10 44.06
C ALA A 216 3.23 -12.33 45.36
N ALA A 217 1.98 -11.92 45.58
CA ALA A 217 1.54 -11.18 46.76
C ALA A 217 0.74 -12.04 47.79
N GLN A 218 0.85 -13.38 47.71
CA GLN A 218 0.36 -14.30 48.75
C GLN A 218 1.39 -15.40 49.02
#